data_AF-A0A7K2M3B8-F1
#
_entry.id   AF-A0A7K2M3B8-F1
#
_cell.length_a   1.000
_cell.length_b   1.000
_cell.length_c   1.000
_cell.angle_alpha   90.00
_cell.angle_beta   90.00
_cell.angle_gamma   90.00
#
_symmetry.space_group_name_H-M   'P 1'
#
loop_
_entity.id
_entity.type
_entity.pdbx_description
1 polymer ?
#
loop_
_entity_poly.entity_id
_entity_poly.type
_entity_poly.pdbx_seq_one_letter_code
_entity_poly.pdbx_strand_id
1 'polypeptide(L)'
;FLVGSVALGVVARATRPVVLVRAEEQPEDEHLPADDGGASTGCREVVLGLDVQDPCDEVIEFAFEAALARRARLRVVHAWRPPSALGL
;
A
#
# COMPACT_ATOMS: atom_id res chain seq x y z
N PHE A 1 -2.75 -0.17 -12.70
CA PHE A 1 -2.36 1.25 -12.76
C PHE A 1 -1.26 1.40 -13.78
N LEU A 2 -1.22 2.50 -14.55
CA LEU A 2 -0.14 2.77 -15.50
C LEU A 2 0.81 3.80 -14.88
N VAL A 3 2.11 3.53 -14.89
CA VAL A 3 3.13 4.42 -14.32
C VAL A 3 3.91 5.06 -15.47
N GLY A 4 3.93 6.40 -15.52
CA GLY A 4 4.71 7.13 -16.51
C GLY A 4 6.22 7.02 -16.30
N SER A 5 7.00 7.31 -17.34
CA SER A 5 8.47 7.23 -17.29
C SER A 5 9.11 8.07 -16.18
N VAL A 6 8.55 9.24 -15.88
CA VAL A 6 9.00 10.11 -14.78
C VAL A 6 8.82 9.42 -13.43
N ALA A 7 7.62 8.90 -13.16
CA ALA A 7 7.32 8.23 -11.90
C ALA A 7 8.18 6.98 -11.69
N LEU A 8 8.39 6.18 -12.76
CA LEU A 8 9.28 5.02 -12.69
C LEU A 8 10.74 5.44 -12.44
N GLY A 9 11.21 6.48 -13.11
CA GLY A 9 12.57 7.00 -12.93
C GLY A 9 12.82 7.52 -11.51
N VAL A 10 11.82 8.17 -10.91
CA VAL A 10 11.87 8.65 -9.52
C VAL A 10 11.90 7.47 -8.54
N VAL A 11 10.96 6.51 -8.66
CA VAL A 11 10.92 5.32 -7.78
C VAL A 11 12.23 4.55 -7.81
N ALA A 12 12.87 4.44 -8.98
CA ALA A 12 14.11 3.68 -9.13
C ALA A 12 15.37 4.37 -8.56
N ARG A 13 15.34 5.69 -8.30
CA ARG A 13 16.55 6.48 -8.02
C ARG A 13 16.46 7.41 -6.82
N ALA A 14 15.27 7.67 -6.29
CA ALA A 14 15.11 8.53 -5.14
C ALA A 14 15.84 7.95 -3.91
N THR A 15 16.53 8.81 -3.16
CA THR A 15 17.20 8.47 -1.90
C THR A 15 16.32 8.72 -0.68
N ARG A 16 15.05 9.05 -0.91
CA ARG A 16 14.02 9.35 0.09
C ARG A 16 12.72 8.64 -0.31
N PRO A 17 11.81 8.37 0.64
CA PRO A 17 10.53 7.73 0.34
C PRO A 17 9.73 8.46 -0.76
N VAL A 18 9.06 7.69 -1.62
CA VAL A 18 8.26 8.17 -2.75
C VAL A 18 6.82 7.70 -2.59
N VAL A 19 5.86 8.60 -2.79
CA VAL A 19 4.44 8.29 -2.83
C VAL A 19 3.92 8.42 -4.25
N LEU A 20 3.27 7.38 -4.77
CA LEU A 20 2.55 7.43 -6.04
C LEU A 20 1.08 7.69 -5.76
N VAL A 21 0.57 8.83 -6.23
CA VAL A 21 -0.84 9.21 -6.09
C VAL A 21 -1.54 9.01 -7.43
N ARG A 22 -2.74 8.43 -7.41
CA ARG A 22 -3.53 8.23 -8.63
C ARG A 22 -4.28 9.51 -8.96
N ALA A 23 -4.25 9.92 -10.23
CA ALA A 23 -4.74 11.24 -10.65
C ALA A 23 -6.25 11.46 -10.44
N GLU A 24 -7.05 10.39 -10.47
CA GLU A 24 -8.52 10.45 -10.30
C GLU A 24 -8.98 10.02 -8.90
N GLU A 25 -8.06 9.82 -7.96
CA GLU A 25 -8.41 9.37 -6.61
C GLU A 25 -8.96 10.53 -5.80
N GLN A 26 -10.24 10.46 -5.47
CA GLN A 26 -10.95 11.45 -4.67
C GLN A 26 -10.99 11.02 -3.20
N PRO A 27 -11.17 11.94 -2.23
CA PRO A 27 -11.27 11.60 -0.81
C PRO A 27 -12.39 10.59 -0.49
N GLU A 28 -13.45 10.61 -1.29
CA GLU A 28 -14.55 9.64 -1.25
C GLU A 28 -14.14 8.22 -1.65
N ASP A 29 -13.09 8.06 -2.45
CA ASP A 29 -12.51 6.74 -2.76
C ASP A 29 -11.76 6.13 -1.58
N GLU A 30 -11.43 6.90 -0.54
CA GLU A 30 -10.80 6.34 0.66
C GLU A 30 -11.78 5.49 1.48
N HIS A 31 -13.07 5.61 1.20
CA HIS A 31 -14.15 5.03 1.97
C HIS A 31 -14.61 3.68 1.39
N LEU A 32 -15.00 2.75 2.26
CA LEU A 32 -15.65 1.49 1.86
C LEU A 32 -17.07 1.79 1.36
N PRO A 33 -17.51 1.28 0.20
CA PRO A 33 -18.91 1.46 -0.20
C PRO A 33 -19.84 0.91 0.89
N ALA A 34 -20.87 1.66 1.25
CA ALA A 34 -21.89 1.16 2.16
C ALA A 34 -22.69 0.06 1.45
N ASP A 35 -22.92 -1.08 2.12
CA ASP A 35 -23.63 -2.24 1.55
C ASP A 35 -25.09 -1.91 1.16
N ASP A 36 -25.63 -0.83 1.73
CA ASP A 36 -27.03 -0.38 1.67
C ASP A 36 -27.22 0.97 0.97
N GLY A 37 -26.18 1.49 0.30
CA GLY A 37 -26.26 2.79 -0.41
C GLY A 37 -26.30 4.01 0.52
N GLY A 38 -26.04 3.82 1.81
CA GLY A 38 -25.86 4.88 2.79
C GLY A 38 -24.49 5.56 2.74
N ALA A 39 -24.23 6.46 3.69
CA ALA A 39 -22.92 7.06 3.85
C ALA A 39 -21.91 6.00 4.32
N SER A 40 -20.75 5.93 3.66
CA SER A 40 -19.66 5.06 4.12
C SER A 40 -19.22 5.43 5.53
N THR A 41 -19.09 4.41 6.39
CA THR A 41 -18.72 4.59 7.80
C THR A 41 -17.29 4.19 8.12
N GLY A 42 -16.52 3.69 7.14
CA GLY A 42 -15.17 3.18 7.38
C GLY A 42 -14.20 3.44 6.22
N CYS A 43 -12.96 3.80 6.56
CA CYS A 43 -11.88 3.89 5.59
C CYS A 43 -11.45 2.49 5.11
N ARG A 44 -10.98 2.42 3.87
CA ARG A 44 -10.33 1.23 3.29
C ARG A 44 -9.07 0.88 4.11
N GLU A 45 -8.72 -0.40 4.10
CA GLU A 45 -7.55 -0.88 4.83
C GLU A 45 -6.24 -0.26 4.28
N VAL A 46 -5.31 0.02 5.18
CA VAL A 46 -3.91 0.29 4.82
C VAL A 46 -3.24 -1.07 4.67
N VAL A 47 -2.59 -1.32 3.53
CA VAL A 47 -1.91 -2.58 3.26
C VAL A 47 -0.40 -2.37 3.28
N LEU A 48 0.29 -3.13 4.13
CA LEU A 48 1.75 -3.18 4.19
C LEU A 48 2.26 -4.46 3.53
N GLY A 49 3.04 -4.34 2.46
CA GLY A 49 3.86 -5.44 1.97
C GLY A 49 5.13 -5.56 2.82
N LEU A 50 5.36 -6.72 3.44
CA LEU A 50 6.50 -6.96 4.31
C LEU A 50 7.33 -8.13 3.80
N ASP A 51 8.60 -7.88 3.51
CA ASP A 51 9.59 -8.95 3.47
C ASP A 51 10.04 -9.25 4.91
N VAL A 52 9.72 -10.45 5.41
CA VAL A 52 10.08 -10.85 6.77
C VAL A 52 11.55 -11.22 6.89
N GLN A 53 12.26 -11.42 5.77
CA GLN A 53 13.70 -11.68 5.76
C GLN A 53 14.52 -10.40 5.78
N ASP A 54 13.96 -9.30 5.28
CA ASP A 54 14.59 -7.97 5.25
C ASP A 54 13.57 -6.89 5.65
N PRO A 55 13.20 -6.82 6.94
CA PRO A 55 12.23 -5.85 7.42
C PRO A 55 12.79 -4.42 7.37
N CYS A 56 11.92 -3.46 7.06
CA CYS A 56 12.27 -2.04 7.02
C CYS A 56 11.42 -1.27 8.03
N ASP A 57 12.04 -0.84 9.13
CA ASP A 57 11.36 -0.22 10.27
C ASP A 57 10.63 1.08 9.88
N GLU A 58 11.22 1.89 9.01
CA GLU A 58 10.61 3.16 8.56
C GLU A 58 9.31 2.94 7.78
N VAL A 59 9.24 1.85 6.99
CA VAL A 59 8.03 1.51 6.23
C VAL A 59 6.97 0.91 7.16
N ILE A 60 7.39 0.13 8.16
CA ILE A 60 6.50 -0.42 9.19
C ILE A 60 5.88 0.73 10.00
N GLU A 61 6.71 1.64 10.51
CA GLU A 61 6.27 2.83 11.27
C GLU A 61 5.30 3.67 10.45
N PHE A 62 5.66 4.00 9.20
CA PHE A 62 4.79 4.76 8.30
C PHE A 62 3.42 4.09 8.11
N ALA A 63 3.37 2.76 7.98
CA ALA A 63 2.12 2.04 7.80
C ALA A 63 1.21 2.09 9.05
N PHE A 64 1.80 2.02 10.25
CA PHE A 64 1.06 2.19 11.51
C PHE A 64 0.51 3.61 11.64
N GLU A 65 1.35 4.63 11.41
CA GLU A 65 0.93 6.04 11.45
C GLU A 65 -0.14 6.34 10.41
N ALA A 66 0.00 5.79 9.19
CA ALA A 66 -0.98 5.92 8.12
C ALA A 66 -2.34 5.31 8.49
N ALA A 67 -2.34 4.14 9.14
CA ALA A 67 -3.56 3.47 9.59
C ALA A 67 -4.22 4.22 10.76
N LEU A 68 -3.41 4.71 11.71
CA LEU A 68 -3.88 5.51 12.84
C LEU A 68 -4.54 6.81 12.38
N ALA A 69 -3.88 7.55 11.49
CA ALA A 69 -4.39 8.81 10.94
C ALA A 69 -5.73 8.65 10.23
N ARG A 70 -5.95 7.50 9.57
CA ARG A 70 -7.17 7.17 8.83
C ARG A 70 -8.23 6.46 9.66
N ARG A 71 -7.92 6.07 10.91
CA ARG A 71 -8.72 5.12 11.71
C ARG A 71 -9.06 3.85 10.92
N ALA A 72 -8.11 3.40 10.10
CA ALA A 72 -8.24 2.25 9.23
C ALA A 72 -7.58 1.02 9.84
N ARG A 73 -7.99 -0.17 9.39
CA ARG A 73 -7.27 -1.41 9.70
C ARG A 73 -5.93 -1.42 8.96
N LEU A 74 -4.87 -1.86 9.63
CA LEU A 74 -3.60 -2.20 8.99
C LEU A 74 -3.59 -3.70 8.68
N ARG A 75 -3.39 -4.04 7.41
CA ARG A 75 -3.23 -5.41 6.92
C ARG A 75 -1.81 -5.64 6.44
N VAL A 76 -1.09 -6.54 7.10
CA VAL A 76 0.27 -6.93 6.69
C VAL A 76 0.21 -8.14 5.77
N VAL A 77 0.84 -8.03 4.61
CA VAL A 77 0.91 -9.08 3.59
C VAL A 77 2.37 -9.43 3.36
N HIS A 78 2.73 -10.69 3.64
CA HIS A 78 4.01 -11.26 3.28
C HIS A 78 3.85 -12.15 2.05
N ALA A 79 4.59 -11.86 0.98
CA ALA A 79 4.61 -12.69 -0.22
C ALA A 79 5.85 -13.60 -0.18
N TRP A 80 5.61 -14.91 -0.16
CA TRP A 80 6.67 -15.91 -0.23
C TRP A 80 6.70 -16.56 -1.62
N ARG A 81 7.90 -16.76 -2.17
CA ARG A 81 8.11 -17.52 -3.40
C ARG A 81 8.67 -18.91 -3.04
N PRO A 82 7.88 -19.98 -3.17
CA PRO A 82 8.42 -21.32 -2.94
C PRO A 82 9.52 -21.64 -3.97
N PRO A 83 10.48 -22.52 -3.63
CA PRO A 83 11.46 -23.01 -4.59
C PRO A 83 10.74 -23.51 -5.85
N SER A 84 11.23 -23.11 -7.04
CA SER A 84 10.66 -23.62 -8.28
C SER A 84 10.85 -25.13 -8.35
N ALA A 85 9.75 -25.88 -8.52
CA ALA A 85 9.78 -27.35 -8.60
C ALA A 85 10.56 -27.89 -9.81
N LEU A 86 10.99 -27.03 -10.74
CA LEU A 86 11.86 -27.40 -11.85
C LEU A 86 13.32 -27.26 -11.41
N GLY A 87 13.80 -28.30 -10.72
CA GLY A 87 15.21 -28.64 -10.76
C GLY A 87 15.51 -29.29 -12.11
N LEU A 88 16.11 -28.51 -13.02
CA LEU A 88 16.87 -29.03 -14.17
C LEU A 88 18.28 -28.46 -14.07
#